data_AF-A0A7V6E7U6-F1
#
_entry.id   AF-A0A7V6E7U6-F1
#
_cell.length_a   1.000
_cell.length_b   1.000
_cell.length_c   1.000
_cell.angle_alpha   90.00
_cell.angle_beta   90.00
_cell.angle_gamma   90.00
#
_symmetry.space_group_name_H-M   'P 1'
#
loop_
_entity.id
_entity.type
_entity.pdbx_description
1 polymer ?
#
loop_
_entity_poly.entity_id
_entity_poly.type
_entity_poly.pdbx_seq_one_letter_code
_entity_poly.pdbx_strand_id
1 'polypeptide(L)'
;MSSFSPKPVSNSFDYVPVKRLSGFVHLKTSCTCMALGLSSCRSSRAVIVKSDMDFFLCVTRTSDFTDAEIRRVVHDKGQLYLDRSQKLQIEDLGQDTVQLVVSNECRECDAFEMCCLVYEKAKESFFEMDEAWVRSWLGQVRGRVLDVGTGSGYYYSAVTELIHKGEITIQAIEPEEKYWARLSEMGLKVIAHRLEEAQIEPASYDHVVAIRSINHIADITAGLGKMVKAMRANGTMLLIESLPLPLVRSRKASQKCHEMATGGFQHFHNIDLHEVLNILQKTDIEPVFTREVSLDTCDQWILVCKKRFA
;
A
#
# COMPACT_ATOMS: atom_id res chain seq x y z
N MET A 1 -14.70 15.27 -26.11
CA MET A 1 -14.91 14.20 -25.12
C MET A 1 -14.69 14.83 -23.76
N SER A 2 -15.70 14.83 -22.89
CA SER A 2 -15.60 15.38 -21.53
C SER A 2 -14.52 14.61 -20.77
N SER A 3 -13.43 15.27 -20.40
CA SER A 3 -12.37 14.69 -19.57
C SER A 3 -12.92 14.47 -18.17
N PHE A 4 -13.48 13.29 -17.91
CA PHE A 4 -13.83 12.89 -16.56
C PHE A 4 -12.52 12.69 -15.78
N SER A 5 -12.13 13.71 -15.01
CA SER A 5 -11.07 13.55 -14.02
C SER A 5 -11.75 13.04 -12.73
N PRO A 6 -11.43 11.82 -12.26
CA PRO A 6 -12.01 11.30 -11.03
C PRO A 6 -11.64 12.23 -9.86
N LYS A 7 -12.55 12.34 -8.90
CA LYS A 7 -12.27 13.11 -7.68
C LYS A 7 -11.22 12.36 -6.85
N PRO A 8 -10.27 13.07 -6.25
CA PRO A 8 -9.35 12.48 -5.28
C PRO A 8 -10.08 11.80 -4.12
N VAL A 9 -9.47 10.75 -3.60
CA VAL A 9 -9.92 10.01 -2.42
C VAL A 9 -8.87 10.04 -1.33
N SER A 10 -9.31 9.92 -0.07
CA SER A 10 -8.38 9.71 1.04
C SER A 10 -7.78 8.30 0.95
N ASN A 11 -6.51 8.15 1.32
CA ASN A 11 -5.78 6.88 1.34
C ASN A 11 -5.33 6.48 2.75
N SER A 12 -5.79 7.18 3.78
CA SER A 12 -5.41 6.90 5.16
C SER A 12 -6.48 7.40 6.13
N PHE A 13 -6.51 6.84 7.33
CA PHE A 13 -7.40 7.30 8.38
C PHE A 13 -6.84 7.06 9.77
N ASP A 14 -7.24 7.91 10.70
CA ASP A 14 -6.62 7.98 12.02
C ASP A 14 -7.45 7.30 13.10
N TYR A 15 -6.78 6.48 13.91
CA TYR A 15 -7.22 6.06 15.21
C TYR A 15 -6.56 6.91 16.29
N VAL A 16 -7.37 7.41 17.22
CA VAL A 16 -6.90 8.17 18.37
C VAL A 16 -7.20 7.39 19.65
N PRO A 17 -6.22 7.21 20.55
CA PRO A 17 -6.49 6.67 21.89
C PRO A 17 -7.48 7.56 22.64
N VAL A 18 -8.64 7.02 23.02
CA VAL A 18 -9.69 7.75 23.74
C VAL A 18 -9.80 7.35 25.20
N LYS A 19 -9.34 6.15 25.57
CA LYS A 19 -9.44 5.63 26.94
C LYS A 19 -8.37 4.58 27.21
N ARG A 20 -7.67 4.70 28.35
CA ARG A 20 -6.90 3.59 28.94
C ARG A 20 -7.85 2.63 29.63
N LEU A 21 -7.74 1.33 29.34
CA LEU A 21 -8.59 0.28 29.89
C LEU A 21 -7.91 -0.37 31.09
N SER A 22 -7.96 0.32 32.24
CA SER A 22 -7.39 -0.20 33.50
C SER A 22 -8.04 -1.52 33.90
N GLY A 23 -7.23 -2.53 34.20
CA GLY A 23 -7.70 -3.87 34.59
C GLY A 23 -8.29 -4.69 33.44
N PHE A 24 -8.05 -4.32 32.19
CA PHE A 24 -8.47 -5.10 31.03
C PHE A 24 -7.79 -6.48 31.04
N VAL A 25 -8.60 -7.53 30.94
CA VAL A 25 -8.13 -8.90 30.82
C VAL A 25 -8.17 -9.31 29.35
N HIS A 26 -7.02 -9.72 28.82
CA HIS A 26 -6.86 -10.20 27.46
C HIS A 26 -6.46 -11.68 27.44
N LEU A 27 -7.45 -12.54 27.72
CA LEU A 27 -7.31 -13.99 27.69
C LEU A 27 -8.50 -14.56 26.95
N LYS A 28 -8.28 -15.56 26.09
CA LYS A 28 -9.33 -16.19 25.25
C LYS A 28 -10.61 -16.51 26.02
N THR A 29 -10.50 -17.05 27.23
CA THR A 29 -11.64 -17.52 28.04
C THR A 29 -12.26 -16.45 28.95
N SER A 30 -11.61 -15.29 29.13
CA SER A 30 -12.05 -14.28 30.09
C SER A 30 -11.83 -12.85 29.60
N CYS A 31 -11.82 -12.66 28.28
CA CYS A 31 -11.55 -11.37 27.66
C CYS A 31 -12.62 -10.34 28.06
N THR A 32 -12.19 -9.17 28.54
CA THR A 32 -13.10 -8.13 29.01
C THR A 32 -13.87 -7.43 27.88
N CYS A 33 -13.53 -7.67 26.60
CA CYS A 33 -14.29 -7.16 25.46
C CYS A 33 -15.79 -7.47 25.54
N MET A 34 -16.17 -8.64 26.07
CA MET A 34 -17.58 -9.02 26.21
C MET A 34 -18.33 -8.11 27.18
N ALA A 35 -17.77 -7.90 28.37
CA ALA A 35 -18.37 -7.02 29.38
C ALA A 35 -18.43 -5.54 28.92
N LEU A 36 -17.56 -5.15 27.99
CA LEU A 36 -17.54 -3.81 27.40
C LEU A 36 -18.44 -3.69 26.15
N GLY A 37 -19.13 -4.75 25.72
CA GLY A 37 -19.93 -4.77 24.49
C GLY A 37 -19.12 -4.69 23.20
N LEU A 38 -17.79 -4.86 23.30
CA LEU A 38 -16.85 -4.75 22.18
C LEU A 38 -16.66 -6.08 21.42
N SER A 39 -17.14 -7.20 21.97
CA SER A 39 -17.06 -8.52 21.32
C SER A 39 -18.15 -8.74 20.27
N SER A 40 -19.15 -7.86 20.18
CA SER A 40 -20.29 -8.00 19.27
C SER A 40 -20.55 -6.74 18.44
N CYS A 41 -19.57 -5.82 18.36
CA CYS A 41 -19.76 -4.50 17.76
C CYS A 41 -19.85 -4.54 16.23
N ARG A 42 -19.34 -5.59 15.56
CA ARG A 42 -19.31 -5.71 14.09
C ARG A 42 -18.68 -4.52 13.37
N SER A 43 -17.86 -3.74 14.06
CA SER A 43 -17.27 -2.51 13.54
C SER A 43 -15.82 -2.41 13.98
N SER A 44 -14.98 -1.98 13.06
CA SER A 44 -13.57 -1.70 13.33
C SER A 44 -13.32 -0.22 13.59
N ARG A 45 -14.37 0.61 13.75
CA ARG A 45 -14.19 2.02 14.15
C ARG A 45 -13.58 2.17 15.53
N ALA A 46 -13.69 1.14 16.36
CA ALA A 46 -12.94 0.99 17.60
C ALA A 46 -12.01 -0.21 17.46
N VAL A 47 -10.82 -0.11 18.03
CA VAL A 47 -9.86 -1.20 18.21
C VAL A 47 -9.22 -1.06 19.59
N ILE A 48 -8.71 -2.16 20.14
CA ILE A 48 -7.89 -2.10 21.35
C ILE A 48 -6.42 -2.23 20.94
N VAL A 49 -5.58 -1.32 21.39
CA VAL A 49 -4.14 -1.38 21.19
C VAL A 49 -3.47 -1.72 22.51
N LYS A 50 -2.69 -2.79 22.51
CA LYS A 50 -1.83 -3.19 23.63
C LYS A 50 -0.47 -2.50 23.49
N SER A 51 -0.07 -1.80 24.55
CA SER A 51 1.25 -1.18 24.69
C SER A 51 1.84 -1.63 26.02
N ASP A 52 2.86 -2.47 25.97
CA ASP A 52 3.48 -3.08 27.14
C ASP A 52 2.43 -3.79 28.04
N MET A 53 2.20 -3.28 29.25
CA MET A 53 1.22 -3.82 30.21
C MET A 53 -0.15 -3.12 30.13
N ASP A 54 -0.31 -2.16 29.21
CA ASP A 54 -1.49 -1.33 29.10
C ASP A 54 -2.32 -1.62 27.85
N PHE A 55 -3.62 -1.36 27.96
CA PHE A 55 -4.57 -1.46 26.87
C PHE A 55 -5.27 -0.12 26.65
N PHE A 56 -5.36 0.29 25.38
CA PHE A 56 -5.99 1.54 24.98
C PHE A 56 -7.11 1.27 24.01
N LEU A 57 -8.30 1.80 24.29
CA LEU A 57 -9.36 1.91 23.31
C LEU A 57 -8.99 3.04 22.35
N CYS A 58 -8.79 2.70 21.09
CA CYS A 58 -8.51 3.63 20.01
C CYS A 58 -9.71 3.71 19.07
N VAL A 59 -10.08 4.91 18.65
CA VAL A 59 -11.28 5.13 17.82
C VAL A 59 -10.94 5.99 16.61
N THR A 60 -11.50 5.63 15.45
CA THR A 60 -11.52 6.51 14.27
C THR A 60 -12.90 7.12 14.07
N ARG A 61 -12.92 8.40 13.66
CA ARG A 61 -14.13 9.17 13.36
C ARG A 61 -14.14 9.68 11.91
N THR A 62 -13.27 9.14 11.05
CA THR A 62 -13.24 9.51 9.64
C THR A 62 -14.60 9.28 8.97
N SER A 63 -15.02 10.21 8.13
CA SER A 63 -16.17 10.08 7.23
C SER A 63 -15.77 9.69 5.81
N ASP A 64 -14.47 9.65 5.51
CA ASP A 64 -13.97 9.36 4.16
C ASP A 64 -14.09 7.87 3.80
N PHE A 65 -14.28 7.02 4.82
CA PHE A 65 -14.42 5.58 4.69
C PHE A 65 -15.68 5.08 5.42
N THR A 66 -16.37 4.16 4.77
CA THR A 66 -17.50 3.41 5.33
C THR A 66 -17.04 2.41 6.38
N ASP A 67 -17.96 1.94 7.23
CA ASP A 67 -17.66 0.90 8.22
C ASP A 67 -17.18 -0.40 7.58
N ALA A 68 -17.72 -0.74 6.40
CA ALA A 68 -17.33 -1.94 5.66
C ALA A 68 -15.89 -1.83 5.13
N GLU A 69 -15.50 -0.67 4.59
CA GLU A 69 -14.13 -0.44 4.12
C GLU A 69 -13.13 -0.46 5.28
N ILE A 70 -13.44 0.22 6.38
CA ILE A 70 -12.61 0.21 7.59
C ILE A 70 -12.51 -1.23 8.13
N ARG A 71 -13.61 -1.98 8.19
CA ARG A 71 -13.61 -3.37 8.65
C ARG A 71 -12.77 -4.26 7.75
N ARG A 72 -12.90 -4.14 6.43
CA ARG A 72 -12.11 -4.89 5.47
C ARG A 72 -10.61 -4.68 5.68
N VAL A 73 -10.16 -3.43 5.78
CA VAL A 73 -8.73 -3.10 5.96
C VAL A 73 -8.22 -3.51 7.33
N VAL A 74 -8.94 -3.14 8.39
CA VAL A 74 -8.42 -3.29 9.75
C VAL A 74 -8.66 -4.70 10.27
N HIS A 75 -9.87 -5.23 10.17
CA HIS A 75 -10.22 -6.53 10.75
C HIS A 75 -9.89 -7.69 9.81
N ASP A 76 -10.43 -7.68 8.59
CA ASP A 76 -10.32 -8.85 7.70
C ASP A 76 -8.90 -8.99 7.16
N LYS A 77 -8.24 -7.85 6.93
CA LYS A 77 -6.87 -7.77 6.45
C LYS A 77 -5.86 -7.53 7.57
N GLY A 78 -6.29 -7.20 8.79
CA GLY A 78 -5.39 -7.12 9.96
C GLY A 78 -4.47 -5.91 9.97
N GLN A 79 -4.76 -4.88 9.18
CA GLN A 79 -3.84 -3.76 8.97
C GLN A 79 -4.09 -2.67 10.02
N LEU A 80 -3.04 -2.32 10.77
CA LEU A 80 -3.04 -1.20 11.72
C LEU A 80 -1.60 -0.78 11.98
N TYR A 81 -1.32 0.52 12.01
CA TYR A 81 0.04 1.03 12.15
C TYR A 81 0.12 2.08 13.26
N LEU A 82 1.15 2.01 14.10
CA LEU A 82 1.46 3.03 15.09
C LEU A 82 2.42 4.05 14.47
N ASP A 83 2.01 5.32 14.43
CA ASP A 83 2.89 6.43 14.05
C ASP A 83 3.93 6.68 15.15
N ARG A 84 5.22 6.58 14.80
CA ARG A 84 6.34 6.91 15.68
C ARG A 84 7.15 8.13 15.21
N SER A 85 6.82 8.69 14.05
CA SER A 85 7.59 9.74 13.38
C SER A 85 7.26 11.15 13.87
N GLN A 86 6.03 11.37 14.36
CA GLN A 86 5.46 12.70 14.62
C GLN A 86 5.45 13.64 13.40
N LYS A 87 5.70 13.12 12.19
CA LYS A 87 5.66 13.87 10.93
C LYS A 87 4.21 14.18 10.55
N LEU A 88 4.03 15.16 9.66
CA LEU A 88 2.73 15.49 9.08
C LEU A 88 2.26 14.43 8.08
N GLN A 89 3.20 13.87 7.33
CA GLN A 89 2.99 12.83 6.34
C GLN A 89 3.94 11.67 6.64
N ILE A 90 3.46 10.45 6.43
CA ILE A 90 4.28 9.26 6.47
C ILE A 90 5.00 9.17 5.11
N GLU A 91 6.32 9.25 5.14
CA GLU A 91 7.15 9.26 3.92
C GLU A 91 7.86 7.92 3.72
N ASP A 92 8.23 7.26 4.82
CA ASP A 92 8.89 5.97 4.83
C ASP A 92 8.16 5.06 5.83
N LEU A 93 7.34 4.13 5.36
CA LEU A 93 6.55 3.23 6.24
C LEU A 93 7.43 2.47 7.23
N GLY A 94 8.59 1.98 6.79
CA GLY A 94 9.50 1.19 7.62
C GLY A 94 10.16 2.01 8.72
N GLN A 95 10.43 3.30 8.46
CA GLN A 95 11.03 4.21 9.44
C GLN A 95 10.01 4.96 10.29
N ASP A 96 8.88 5.36 9.72
CA ASP A 96 7.93 6.27 10.33
C ASP A 96 6.84 5.54 11.14
N THR A 97 6.66 4.23 10.90
CA THR A 97 5.59 3.45 11.54
C THR A 97 6.10 2.16 12.18
N VAL A 98 5.24 1.56 13.01
CA VAL A 98 5.37 0.19 13.51
C VAL A 98 4.05 -0.51 13.26
N GLN A 99 4.07 -1.63 12.55
CA GLN A 99 2.85 -2.41 12.33
C GLN A 99 2.34 -3.00 13.66
N LEU A 100 1.04 -2.90 13.86
CA LEU A 100 0.31 -3.55 14.94
C LEU A 100 -0.47 -4.73 14.33
N VAL A 101 -0.24 -5.92 14.85
CA VAL A 101 -0.86 -7.17 14.39
C VAL A 101 -1.97 -7.60 15.33
N VAL A 102 -2.95 -8.33 14.79
CA VAL A 102 -3.97 -8.97 15.62
C VAL A 102 -3.30 -9.98 16.54
N SER A 103 -3.51 -9.82 17.84
CA SER A 103 -2.97 -10.70 18.88
C SER A 103 -3.44 -12.16 18.73
N ASN A 104 -2.62 -13.09 19.19
CA ASN A 104 -2.91 -14.52 19.10
C ASN A 104 -4.17 -14.91 19.87
N GLU A 105 -4.40 -14.32 21.05
CA GLU A 105 -5.59 -14.61 21.84
C GLU A 105 -6.88 -14.21 21.11
N CYS A 106 -6.83 -13.15 20.29
CA CYS A 106 -7.95 -12.77 19.44
C CYS A 106 -8.15 -13.73 18.27
N ARG A 107 -7.08 -14.16 17.59
CA ARG A 107 -7.14 -15.09 16.44
C ARG A 107 -7.81 -16.42 16.78
N GLU A 108 -7.64 -16.87 18.01
CA GLU A 108 -8.22 -18.12 18.50
C GLU A 108 -9.59 -17.94 19.19
N CYS A 109 -10.12 -16.73 19.26
CA CYS A 109 -11.34 -16.40 19.99
C CYS A 109 -12.60 -16.68 19.16
N ASP A 110 -13.61 -17.30 19.76
CA ASP A 110 -14.90 -17.58 19.09
C ASP A 110 -15.64 -16.30 18.66
N ALA A 111 -15.33 -15.16 19.29
CA ALA A 111 -15.91 -13.87 18.95
C ALA A 111 -15.11 -13.09 17.88
N PHE A 112 -14.07 -13.70 17.28
CA PHE A 112 -13.17 -13.04 16.32
C PHE A 112 -13.94 -12.25 15.28
N GLU A 113 -14.83 -12.91 14.54
CA GLU A 113 -15.63 -12.35 13.44
C GLU A 113 -16.52 -11.15 13.80
N MET A 114 -16.71 -10.88 15.09
CA MET A 114 -17.67 -9.90 15.61
C MET A 114 -17.01 -8.79 16.42
N CYS A 115 -15.80 -9.02 16.89
CA CYS A 115 -15.11 -8.19 17.88
C CYS A 115 -14.36 -7.02 17.22
N CYS A 116 -14.04 -6.01 18.03
CA CYS A 116 -13.13 -4.92 17.66
C CYS A 116 -11.64 -5.33 17.59
N LEU A 117 -11.31 -6.51 18.13
CA LEU A 117 -9.97 -7.09 18.24
C LEU A 117 -8.98 -6.29 19.10
N VAL A 118 -7.96 -7.00 19.59
CA VAL A 118 -6.79 -6.45 20.26
C VAL A 118 -5.59 -6.57 19.34
N TYR A 119 -4.92 -5.45 19.12
CA TYR A 119 -3.70 -5.33 18.33
C TYR A 119 -2.49 -5.13 19.23
N GLU A 120 -1.35 -5.70 18.85
CA GLU A 120 -0.07 -5.54 19.54
C GLU A 120 1.06 -5.35 18.53
N LYS A 121 2.22 -4.84 18.98
CA LYS A 121 3.35 -4.58 18.07
C LYS A 121 3.78 -5.88 17.39
N ALA A 122 3.97 -5.82 16.07
CA ALA A 122 4.58 -6.92 15.33
C ALA A 122 5.99 -7.19 15.86
N LYS A 123 6.38 -8.46 15.90
CA LYS A 123 7.74 -8.88 16.30
C LYS A 123 8.76 -8.67 15.18
N GLU A 124 8.27 -8.70 13.95
CA GLU A 124 9.04 -8.58 12.71
C GLU A 124 8.37 -7.52 11.83
N SER A 125 9.14 -6.91 10.93
CA SER A 125 8.61 -5.94 9.98
C SER A 125 8.21 -6.66 8.69
N PHE A 126 6.91 -6.93 8.52
CA PHE A 126 6.40 -7.49 7.26
C PHE A 126 6.67 -6.58 6.07
N PHE A 127 6.73 -5.26 6.29
CA PHE A 127 7.11 -4.29 5.27
C PHE A 127 8.56 -4.50 4.81
N GLU A 128 9.51 -4.68 5.73
CA GLU A 128 10.92 -4.94 5.35
C GLU A 128 11.09 -6.27 4.62
N MET A 129 10.29 -7.29 4.98
CA MET A 129 10.28 -8.58 4.27
C MET A 129 9.82 -8.40 2.81
N ASP A 130 8.76 -7.64 2.59
CA ASP A 130 8.23 -7.39 1.25
C ASP A 130 9.19 -6.48 0.44
N GLU A 131 9.78 -5.46 1.07
CA GLU A 131 10.83 -4.62 0.45
C GLU A 131 12.07 -5.43 0.05
N ALA A 132 12.49 -6.40 0.87
CA ALA A 132 13.59 -7.30 0.54
C ALA A 132 13.25 -8.18 -0.67
N TRP A 133 12.01 -8.68 -0.74
CA TRP A 133 11.51 -9.42 -1.90
C TRP A 133 11.52 -8.55 -3.17
N VAL A 134 11.06 -7.31 -3.10
CA VAL A 134 11.03 -6.37 -4.25
C VAL A 134 12.44 -6.10 -4.77
N ARG A 135 13.40 -5.81 -3.88
CA ARG A 135 14.80 -5.59 -4.26
C ARG A 135 15.42 -6.83 -4.89
N SER A 136 15.11 -8.02 -4.36
CA SER A 136 15.56 -9.28 -4.94
C SER A 136 14.98 -9.49 -6.34
N TRP A 137 13.70 -9.21 -6.55
CA TRP A 137 13.06 -9.30 -7.87
C TRP A 137 13.70 -8.33 -8.87
N LEU A 138 13.86 -7.06 -8.49
CA LEU A 138 14.50 -6.04 -9.33
C LEU A 138 15.95 -6.40 -9.69
N GLY A 139 16.70 -7.02 -8.76
CA GLY A 139 18.07 -7.49 -9.02
C GLY A 139 18.19 -8.54 -10.13
N GLN A 140 17.11 -9.25 -10.45
CA GLN A 140 17.05 -10.27 -11.49
C GLN A 140 16.60 -9.74 -12.85
N VAL A 141 16.06 -8.52 -12.90
CA VAL A 141 15.55 -7.90 -14.12
C VAL A 141 16.69 -7.57 -15.09
N ARG A 142 16.47 -7.82 -16.38
CA ARG A 142 17.41 -7.50 -17.46
C ARG A 142 16.68 -6.95 -18.68
N GLY A 143 17.39 -6.17 -19.49
CA GLY A 143 16.84 -5.58 -20.70
C GLY A 143 16.08 -4.27 -20.46
N ARG A 144 15.01 -4.03 -21.23
CA ARG A 144 14.26 -2.77 -21.24
C ARG A 144 13.15 -2.78 -20.20
N VAL A 145 13.17 -1.79 -19.32
CA VAL A 145 12.17 -1.61 -18.26
C VAL A 145 11.44 -0.29 -18.46
N LEU A 146 10.12 -0.33 -18.40
CA LEU A 146 9.29 0.85 -18.21
C LEU A 146 8.90 0.92 -16.73
N ASP A 147 9.22 2.01 -16.06
CA ASP A 147 8.76 2.28 -14.71
C ASP A 147 7.71 3.39 -14.73
N VAL A 148 6.58 3.13 -14.09
CA VAL A 148 5.45 4.05 -14.03
C VAL A 148 5.34 4.64 -12.64
N GLY A 149 5.52 5.95 -12.51
CA GLY A 149 5.52 6.65 -11.23
C GLY A 149 6.79 6.36 -10.43
N THR A 150 7.95 6.60 -11.06
CA THR A 150 9.27 6.25 -10.51
C THR A 150 9.60 7.00 -9.21
N GLY A 151 8.99 8.16 -8.98
CA GLY A 151 9.30 9.04 -7.87
C GLY A 151 10.79 9.38 -7.83
N SER A 152 11.39 9.25 -6.65
CA SER A 152 12.83 9.53 -6.45
C SER A 152 13.77 8.45 -6.99
N GLY A 153 13.26 7.35 -7.54
CA GLY A 153 14.07 6.21 -7.98
C GLY A 153 14.61 5.37 -6.81
N TYR A 154 13.93 5.39 -5.65
CA TYR A 154 14.33 4.74 -4.40
C TYR A 154 14.85 3.31 -4.56
N TYR A 155 14.19 2.51 -5.41
CA TYR A 155 14.52 1.10 -5.62
C TYR A 155 15.76 0.84 -6.48
N TYR A 156 16.22 1.81 -7.27
CA TYR A 156 17.26 1.57 -8.28
C TYR A 156 18.70 1.64 -7.77
N SER A 157 18.89 2.02 -6.51
CA SER A 157 20.18 1.85 -5.82
C SER A 157 20.66 0.40 -5.88
N ALA A 158 19.75 -0.58 -5.81
CA ALA A 158 20.09 -2.01 -5.85
C ALA A 158 20.55 -2.51 -7.24
N VAL A 159 20.24 -1.79 -8.32
CA VAL A 159 20.54 -2.20 -9.70
C VAL A 159 21.41 -1.19 -10.45
N THR A 160 22.00 -0.22 -9.74
CA THR A 160 22.82 0.84 -10.35
C THR A 160 23.97 0.26 -11.18
N GLU A 161 24.62 -0.80 -10.70
CA GLU A 161 25.70 -1.47 -11.43
C GLU A 161 25.22 -2.11 -12.75
N LEU A 162 23.99 -2.64 -12.78
CA LEU A 162 23.40 -3.20 -14.00
C LEU A 162 23.09 -2.10 -15.02
N ILE A 163 22.64 -0.93 -14.54
CA ILE A 163 22.37 0.25 -15.38
C ILE A 163 23.69 0.71 -16.02
N HIS A 164 24.74 0.86 -15.22
CA HIS A 164 26.06 1.28 -15.71
C HIS A 164 26.66 0.30 -16.73
N LYS A 165 26.45 -1.01 -16.56
CA LYS A 165 26.87 -2.04 -17.52
C LYS A 165 26.00 -2.12 -18.78
N GLY A 166 24.87 -1.40 -18.83
CA GLY A 166 23.90 -1.49 -19.91
C GLY A 166 23.13 -2.82 -19.95
N GLU A 167 23.19 -3.62 -18.88
CA GLU A 167 22.43 -4.87 -18.73
C GLU A 167 20.93 -4.60 -18.54
N ILE A 168 20.59 -3.41 -18.06
CA ILE A 168 19.24 -2.90 -17.90
C ILE A 168 19.16 -1.47 -18.45
N THR A 169 18.09 -1.14 -19.16
CA THR A 169 17.78 0.23 -19.59
C THR A 169 16.40 0.58 -19.09
N ILE A 170 16.30 1.64 -18.29
CA ILE A 170 15.06 2.03 -17.62
C ILE A 170 14.56 3.34 -18.22
N GLN A 171 13.30 3.33 -18.67
CA GLN A 171 12.54 4.54 -18.97
C GLN A 171 11.55 4.80 -17.83
N ALA A 172 11.63 5.99 -17.25
CA ALA A 172 10.92 6.37 -16.03
C ALA A 172 9.84 7.39 -16.35
N ILE A 173 8.57 7.03 -16.21
CA ILE A 173 7.45 7.98 -16.27
C ILE A 173 7.33 8.66 -14.91
N GLU A 174 7.66 9.95 -14.87
CA GLU A 174 7.64 10.73 -13.63
C GLU A 174 7.21 12.18 -13.93
N PRO A 175 5.98 12.58 -13.54
CA PRO A 175 5.49 13.93 -13.82
C PRO A 175 6.06 15.01 -12.87
N GLU A 176 6.61 14.67 -11.71
CA GLU A 176 7.13 15.66 -10.77
C GLU A 176 8.57 16.07 -11.10
N GLU A 177 8.74 17.33 -11.54
CA GLU A 177 10.03 17.93 -11.93
C GLU A 177 11.13 17.77 -10.89
N LYS A 178 10.78 17.82 -9.60
CA LYS A 178 11.72 17.73 -8.48
C LYS A 178 12.57 16.44 -8.48
N TYR A 179 12.15 15.39 -9.20
CA TYR A 179 12.89 14.13 -9.28
C TYR A 179 13.75 13.98 -10.54
N TRP A 180 13.52 14.77 -11.59
CA TRP A 180 14.10 14.49 -12.93
C TRP A 180 15.63 14.50 -12.97
N ALA A 181 16.26 15.47 -12.29
CA ALA A 181 17.72 15.59 -12.22
C ALA A 181 18.33 14.33 -11.60
N ARG A 182 17.82 13.93 -10.43
CA ARG A 182 18.27 12.74 -9.71
C ARG A 182 18.09 11.47 -10.54
N LEU A 183 16.94 11.29 -11.19
CA LEU A 183 16.70 10.11 -12.04
C LEU A 183 17.70 10.06 -13.21
N SER A 184 17.98 11.21 -13.83
CA SER A 184 18.96 11.31 -14.91
C SER A 184 20.37 10.99 -14.43
N GLU A 185 20.77 11.46 -13.24
CA GLU A 185 22.05 11.12 -12.60
C GLU A 185 22.19 9.62 -12.31
N MET A 186 21.08 8.93 -12.03
CA MET A 186 21.04 7.47 -11.87
C MET A 186 21.09 6.71 -13.22
N GLY A 187 21.13 7.41 -14.35
CA GLY A 187 21.15 6.81 -15.70
C GLY A 187 19.79 6.42 -16.25
N LEU A 188 18.69 6.86 -15.64
CA LEU A 188 17.32 6.61 -16.13
C LEU A 188 16.95 7.61 -17.23
N LYS A 189 16.15 7.15 -18.19
CA LYS A 189 15.58 8.01 -19.23
C LYS A 189 14.21 8.50 -18.80
N VAL A 190 14.13 9.76 -18.38
CA VAL A 190 12.89 10.35 -17.85
C VAL A 190 11.90 10.68 -18.97
N ILE A 191 10.65 10.28 -18.78
CA ILE A 191 9.47 10.68 -19.53
C ILE A 191 8.66 11.60 -18.60
N ALA A 192 8.84 12.91 -18.77
CA ALA A 192 8.29 13.99 -17.95
C ALA A 192 6.79 14.22 -18.19
N HIS A 193 5.98 13.17 -18.11
CA HIS A 193 4.54 13.21 -18.33
C HIS A 193 3.83 12.27 -17.37
N ARG A 194 2.52 12.44 -17.22
CA ARG A 194 1.69 11.40 -16.61
C ARG A 194 1.59 10.19 -17.53
N LEU A 195 1.26 9.01 -16.99
CA LEU A 195 1.10 7.79 -17.80
C LEU A 195 0.09 8.00 -18.93
N GLU A 196 -1.00 8.72 -18.67
CA GLU A 196 -2.08 8.97 -19.62
C GLU A 196 -1.56 9.69 -20.89
N GLU A 197 -0.63 10.63 -20.72
CA GLU A 197 -0.08 11.50 -21.76
C GLU A 197 1.20 10.94 -22.41
N ALA A 198 1.94 10.11 -21.68
CA ALA A 198 3.23 9.56 -22.11
C ALA A 198 3.14 8.83 -23.46
N GLN A 199 4.05 9.11 -24.38
CA GLN A 199 4.18 8.33 -25.61
C GLN A 199 5.06 7.11 -25.34
N ILE A 200 4.46 5.91 -25.45
CA ILE A 200 5.08 4.65 -25.08
C ILE A 200 5.04 3.73 -26.29
N GLU A 201 6.21 3.24 -26.69
CA GLU A 201 6.33 2.33 -27.82
C GLU A 201 5.70 0.97 -27.48
N PRO A 202 4.74 0.46 -28.27
CA PRO A 202 4.10 -0.82 -28.01
C PRO A 202 5.10 -1.98 -28.16
N ALA A 203 4.92 -3.04 -27.38
CA ALA A 203 5.70 -4.27 -27.44
C ALA A 203 7.23 -4.10 -27.36
N SER A 204 7.71 -3.07 -26.66
CA SER A 204 9.13 -2.68 -26.63
C SER A 204 9.83 -2.91 -25.29
N TYR A 205 9.09 -3.28 -24.25
CA TYR A 205 9.63 -3.48 -22.90
C TYR A 205 9.58 -4.94 -22.47
N ASP A 206 10.68 -5.39 -21.89
CA ASP A 206 10.86 -6.72 -21.31
C ASP A 206 10.16 -6.79 -19.95
N HIS A 207 10.17 -5.67 -19.23
CA HIS A 207 9.52 -5.51 -17.94
C HIS A 207 8.77 -4.18 -17.85
N VAL A 208 7.61 -4.18 -17.21
CA VAL A 208 6.91 -2.97 -16.77
C VAL A 208 6.79 -3.03 -15.26
N VAL A 209 7.09 -1.93 -14.56
CA VAL A 209 6.98 -1.86 -13.11
C VAL A 209 6.13 -0.66 -12.72
N ALA A 210 5.29 -0.82 -11.70
CA ALA A 210 4.53 0.25 -11.08
C ALA A 210 4.46 -0.06 -9.59
N ILE A 211 5.32 0.61 -8.81
CA ILE A 211 5.45 0.37 -7.38
C ILE A 211 4.84 1.55 -6.64
N ARG A 212 3.70 1.31 -5.99
CA ARG A 212 2.92 2.30 -5.24
C ARG A 212 2.52 3.53 -6.04
N SER A 213 2.13 3.30 -7.30
CA SER A 213 1.89 4.37 -8.26
C SER A 213 0.60 4.22 -9.07
N ILE A 214 -0.12 3.10 -8.97
CA ILE A 214 -1.31 2.92 -9.82
C ILE A 214 -2.56 3.60 -9.26
N ASN A 215 -2.67 3.82 -7.95
CA ASN A 215 -3.77 4.60 -7.36
C ASN A 215 -3.74 6.07 -7.79
N HIS A 216 -2.65 6.52 -8.41
CA HIS A 216 -2.41 7.85 -8.94
C HIS A 216 -2.81 8.01 -10.42
N ILE A 217 -3.23 6.93 -11.08
CA ILE A 217 -3.72 6.95 -12.45
C ILE A 217 -5.21 7.29 -12.44
N ALA A 218 -5.63 8.30 -13.20
CA ALA A 218 -7.03 8.72 -13.23
C ALA A 218 -7.92 7.62 -13.81
N ASP A 219 -7.64 7.16 -15.03
CA ASP A 219 -8.31 6.02 -15.65
C ASP A 219 -7.44 4.77 -15.50
N ILE A 220 -7.66 4.03 -14.40
CA ILE A 220 -6.88 2.84 -14.08
C ILE A 220 -6.98 1.75 -15.15
N THR A 221 -8.14 1.61 -15.80
CA THR A 221 -8.35 0.59 -16.85
C THR A 221 -7.54 0.96 -18.09
N ALA A 222 -7.61 2.22 -18.55
CA ALA A 222 -6.82 2.68 -19.68
C ALA A 222 -5.31 2.65 -19.37
N GLY A 223 -4.91 3.04 -18.16
CA GLY A 223 -3.52 3.01 -17.71
C GLY A 223 -2.92 1.61 -17.70
N LEU A 224 -3.60 0.65 -17.05
CA LEU A 224 -3.19 -0.75 -17.06
C LEU A 224 -3.16 -1.33 -18.48
N GLY A 225 -4.17 -1.01 -19.31
CA GLY A 225 -4.17 -1.41 -20.72
C GLY A 225 -2.97 -0.85 -21.52
N LYS A 226 -2.53 0.37 -21.20
CA LYS A 226 -1.35 0.99 -21.82
C LYS A 226 -0.06 0.29 -21.39
N MET A 227 0.06 -0.08 -20.10
CA MET A 227 1.18 -0.89 -19.60
C MET A 227 1.27 -2.24 -20.31
N VAL A 228 0.14 -2.96 -20.41
CA VAL A 228 0.09 -4.26 -21.09
C VAL A 228 0.47 -4.15 -22.58
N LYS A 229 0.06 -3.07 -23.26
CA LYS A 229 0.44 -2.81 -24.65
C LYS A 229 1.94 -2.55 -24.81
N ALA A 230 2.58 -1.89 -23.85
CA ALA A 230 4.01 -1.59 -23.85
C ALA A 230 4.87 -2.87 -23.75
N MET A 231 4.38 -3.90 -23.05
CA MET A 231 5.10 -5.17 -22.87
C MET A 231 5.24 -5.94 -24.18
N ARG A 232 6.44 -6.48 -24.45
CA ARG A 232 6.66 -7.51 -25.48
C ARG A 232 5.95 -8.83 -25.12
N ALA A 233 5.84 -9.74 -26.08
CA ALA A 233 5.44 -11.12 -25.79
C ALA A 233 6.41 -11.76 -24.78
N ASN A 234 5.89 -12.44 -23.76
CA ASN A 234 6.66 -12.93 -22.60
C ASN A 234 7.28 -11.87 -21.69
N GLY A 235 7.00 -10.59 -21.91
CA GLY A 235 7.36 -9.56 -20.94
C GLY A 235 6.65 -9.80 -19.61
N THR A 236 7.20 -9.25 -18.54
CA THR A 236 6.58 -9.33 -17.19
C THR A 236 6.18 -7.95 -16.70
N MET A 237 5.17 -7.89 -15.84
CA MET A 237 4.77 -6.66 -15.18
C MET A 237 4.64 -6.89 -13.68
N LEU A 238 5.34 -6.05 -12.90
CA LEU A 238 5.26 -5.99 -11.45
C LEU A 238 4.38 -4.81 -11.05
N LEU A 239 3.28 -5.10 -10.38
CA LEU A 239 2.41 -4.12 -9.74
C LEU A 239 2.47 -4.32 -8.24
N ILE A 240 2.68 -3.24 -7.51
CA ILE A 240 2.61 -3.22 -6.05
C ILE A 240 1.74 -2.04 -5.67
N GLU A 241 0.75 -2.28 -4.83
CA GLU A 241 0.06 -1.17 -4.20
C GLU A 241 -0.41 -1.47 -2.78
N SER A 242 -0.75 -0.40 -2.08
CA SER A 242 -1.15 -0.44 -0.67
C SER A 242 -2.67 -0.27 -0.52
N LEU A 243 -3.24 -0.95 0.46
CA LEU A 243 -4.56 -0.59 0.98
C LEU A 243 -4.51 0.78 1.68
N PRO A 244 -5.66 1.40 1.98
CA PRO A 244 -5.69 2.58 2.82
C PRO A 244 -4.96 2.35 4.14
N LEU A 245 -4.22 3.34 4.62
CA LEU A 245 -3.33 3.23 5.76
C LEU A 245 -4.03 3.64 7.09
N PRO A 246 -4.41 2.69 7.95
CA PRO A 246 -4.96 2.99 9.28
C PRO A 246 -3.84 3.32 10.29
N LEU A 247 -3.84 4.55 10.81
CA LEU A 247 -2.78 5.06 11.69
C LEU A 247 -3.27 5.36 13.11
N VAL A 248 -2.71 4.67 14.09
CA VAL A 248 -2.82 5.03 15.50
C VAL A 248 -1.85 6.17 15.79
N ARG A 249 -2.40 7.33 16.16
CA ARG A 249 -1.61 8.51 16.51
C ARG A 249 -2.25 9.33 17.63
N SER A 250 -1.47 10.24 18.22
CA SER A 250 -2.00 11.14 19.26
C SER A 250 -3.07 12.06 18.68
N ARG A 251 -4.01 12.51 19.53
CA ARG A 251 -5.05 13.47 19.13
C ARG A 251 -4.45 14.75 18.51
N LYS A 252 -3.37 15.25 19.11
CA LYS A 252 -2.65 16.44 18.63
C LYS A 252 -2.05 16.22 17.24
N ALA A 253 -1.42 15.06 17.01
CA ALA A 253 -0.85 14.73 15.71
C ALA A 253 -1.94 14.60 14.63
N SER A 254 -3.03 13.89 14.92
CA SER A 254 -4.16 13.75 13.98
C SER A 254 -4.79 15.10 13.62
N GLN A 255 -5.05 15.96 14.62
CA GLN A 255 -5.58 17.29 14.36
C GLN A 255 -4.62 18.13 13.49
N LYS A 256 -3.34 18.14 13.83
CA LYS A 256 -2.31 18.87 13.08
C LYS A 256 -2.23 18.40 11.63
N CYS A 257 -2.33 17.09 11.38
CA CYS A 257 -2.31 16.54 10.02
C CYS A 257 -3.52 17.00 9.21
N HIS A 258 -4.73 16.93 9.78
CA HIS A 258 -5.94 17.40 9.09
C HIS A 258 -5.93 18.91 8.80
N GLU A 259 -5.34 19.72 9.69
CA GLU A 259 -5.23 21.17 9.51
C GLU A 259 -4.16 21.56 8.48
N MET A 260 -3.06 20.80 8.42
CA MET A 260 -1.86 21.16 7.65
C MET A 260 -1.62 20.29 6.40
N ALA A 261 -2.51 19.35 6.09
CA ALA A 261 -2.37 18.49 4.91
C ALA A 261 -2.35 19.35 3.63
N THR A 262 -1.15 19.59 3.11
CA THR A 262 -0.95 20.23 1.81
C THR A 262 -1.13 19.18 0.71
N GLY A 263 -2.09 19.39 -0.18
CA GLY A 263 -2.37 18.49 -1.30
C GLY A 263 -1.14 18.29 -2.18
N GLY A 264 -0.69 17.04 -2.30
CA GLY A 264 0.33 16.59 -3.25
C GLY A 264 -0.30 15.81 -4.40
N PHE A 265 0.48 14.94 -5.07
CA PHE A 265 -0.06 14.02 -6.06
C PHE A 265 -1.18 13.17 -5.41
N GLN A 266 -2.36 13.17 -6.04
CA GLN A 266 -3.60 12.70 -5.41
C GLN A 266 -3.85 11.22 -5.69
N HIS A 267 -4.33 10.48 -4.70
CA HIS A 267 -4.95 9.16 -4.93
C HIS A 267 -6.31 9.39 -5.59
N PHE A 268 -6.58 8.67 -6.67
CA PHE A 268 -7.90 8.59 -7.29
C PHE A 268 -8.64 7.31 -6.91
N HIS A 269 -7.90 6.32 -6.41
CA HIS A 269 -8.40 5.00 -6.05
C HIS A 269 -7.71 4.48 -4.78
N ASN A 270 -8.32 3.45 -4.18
CA ASN A 270 -7.73 2.62 -3.13
C ASN A 270 -7.87 1.15 -3.55
N ILE A 271 -7.33 0.82 -4.72
CA ILE A 271 -7.62 -0.43 -5.41
C ILE A 271 -6.94 -1.63 -4.74
N ASP A 272 -7.67 -2.74 -4.61
CA ASP A 272 -7.10 -4.00 -4.16
C ASP A 272 -6.65 -4.91 -5.31
N LEU A 273 -5.96 -6.00 -4.95
CA LEU A 273 -5.46 -6.98 -5.91
C LEU A 273 -6.57 -7.62 -6.76
N HIS A 274 -7.73 -7.93 -6.18
CA HIS A 274 -8.82 -8.61 -6.90
C HIS A 274 -9.46 -7.67 -7.92
N GLU A 275 -9.62 -6.40 -7.59
CA GLU A 275 -10.10 -5.36 -8.50
C GLU A 275 -9.14 -5.20 -9.68
N VAL A 276 -7.83 -5.15 -9.42
CA VAL A 276 -6.79 -5.13 -10.47
C VAL A 276 -6.86 -6.38 -11.34
N LEU A 277 -6.93 -7.57 -10.73
CA LEU A 277 -7.04 -8.84 -11.48
C LEU A 277 -8.29 -8.86 -12.36
N ASN A 278 -9.43 -8.37 -11.89
CA ASN A 278 -10.67 -8.30 -12.65
C ASN A 278 -10.57 -7.37 -13.88
N ILE A 279 -9.83 -6.26 -13.76
CA ILE A 279 -9.53 -5.39 -14.91
C ILE A 279 -8.65 -6.14 -15.92
N LEU A 280 -7.62 -6.81 -15.43
CA LEU A 280 -6.60 -7.46 -16.25
C LEU A 280 -7.06 -8.78 -16.90
N GLN A 281 -8.09 -9.44 -16.37
CA GLN A 281 -8.69 -10.66 -16.95
C GLN A 281 -9.13 -10.50 -18.41
N LYS A 282 -9.39 -9.26 -18.85
CA LYS A 282 -9.80 -8.94 -20.23
C LYS A 282 -8.61 -8.67 -21.17
N THR A 283 -7.39 -9.00 -20.75
CA THR A 283 -6.15 -8.72 -21.48
C THR A 283 -5.32 -10.00 -21.66
N ASP A 284 -4.27 -9.92 -22.47
CA ASP A 284 -3.38 -11.05 -22.78
C ASP A 284 -2.35 -11.35 -21.68
N ILE A 285 -2.70 -11.12 -20.41
CA ILE A 285 -1.77 -11.36 -19.30
C ILE A 285 -2.24 -12.49 -18.40
N GLU A 286 -1.27 -13.08 -17.73
CA GLU A 286 -1.46 -14.18 -16.80
C GLU A 286 -0.74 -13.85 -15.50
N PRO A 287 -1.43 -13.87 -14.34
CA PRO A 287 -0.79 -13.78 -13.04
C PRO A 287 0.16 -14.97 -12.85
N VAL A 288 1.42 -14.69 -12.54
CA VAL A 288 2.44 -15.73 -12.25
C VAL A 288 2.86 -15.72 -10.78
N PHE A 289 2.63 -14.62 -10.08
CA PHE A 289 2.81 -14.52 -8.64
C PHE A 289 1.82 -13.51 -8.07
N THR A 290 1.18 -13.87 -6.97
CA THR A 290 0.35 -12.97 -6.18
C THR A 290 0.73 -13.07 -4.71
N ARG A 291 0.71 -11.92 -4.03
CA ARG A 291 0.74 -11.82 -2.58
C ARG A 291 -0.38 -10.89 -2.17
N GLU A 292 -1.39 -11.43 -1.52
CA GLU A 292 -2.48 -10.62 -1.00
C GLU A 292 -2.09 -9.98 0.32
N VAL A 293 -2.74 -8.88 0.65
CA VAL A 293 -2.77 -8.40 2.03
C VAL A 293 -3.57 -9.41 2.88
N SER A 294 -3.04 -9.75 4.05
CA SER A 294 -3.64 -10.63 5.05
C SER A 294 -3.14 -10.27 6.45
N LEU A 295 -3.63 -10.98 7.47
CA LEU A 295 -3.27 -10.76 8.88
C LEU A 295 -1.75 -10.85 9.16
N ASP A 296 -1.00 -11.53 8.30
CA ASP A 296 0.43 -11.82 8.45
C ASP A 296 1.28 -11.22 7.32
N THR A 297 0.80 -10.12 6.74
CA THR A 297 1.54 -9.33 5.75
C THR A 297 1.45 -7.84 6.09
N CYS A 298 2.21 -7.00 5.40
CA CYS A 298 1.96 -5.56 5.42
C CYS A 298 0.76 -5.20 4.53
N ASP A 299 0.46 -3.91 4.44
CA ASP A 299 -0.66 -3.31 3.72
C ASP A 299 -0.49 -3.33 2.20
N GLN A 300 0.60 -3.91 1.71
CA GLN A 300 0.93 -3.96 0.29
C GLN A 300 0.59 -5.31 -0.30
N TRP A 301 -0.13 -5.30 -1.41
CA TRP A 301 -0.28 -6.47 -2.26
C TRP A 301 0.75 -6.43 -3.39
N ILE A 302 1.13 -7.60 -3.87
CA ILE A 302 2.11 -7.77 -4.96
C ILE A 302 1.47 -8.62 -6.06
N LEU A 303 1.59 -8.16 -7.30
CA LEU A 303 1.22 -8.91 -8.49
C LEU A 303 2.39 -8.92 -9.47
N VAL A 304 2.86 -10.11 -9.83
CA VAL A 304 3.66 -10.30 -11.04
C VAL A 304 2.79 -11.00 -12.06
N CYS A 305 2.70 -10.43 -13.24
CA CYS A 305 2.04 -11.06 -14.37
C CYS A 305 2.99 -11.15 -15.56
N LYS A 306 2.66 -12.06 -16.48
CA LYS A 306 3.38 -12.29 -17.73
C LYS A 306 2.42 -12.09 -18.90
N LYS A 307 2.89 -11.44 -19.96
CA LYS A 307 2.11 -11.35 -21.21
C LYS A 307 2.23 -12.65 -22.00
N ARG A 308 1.07 -13.23 -22.36
CA ARG A 308 0.95 -14.46 -23.15
C ARG A 308 1.58 -14.29 -24.53
N PHE A 309 1.96 -15.41 -25.14
CA PHE A 309 2.20 -15.44 -26.58
C PHE A 309 0.86 -15.19 -27.29
N ALA A 310 0.82 -14.15 -28.12
CA ALA A 310 -0.22 -14.00 -29.12
C ALA A 310 0.10 -14.91 -30.32
#